data_AF-A0A850XTR4-F1
#
_entry.id   AF-A0A850XTR4-F1
#
_cell.length_a   1.000
_cell.length_b   1.000
_cell.length_c   1.000
_cell.angle_alpha   90.00
_cell.angle_beta   90.00
_cell.angle_gamma   90.00
#
_symmetry.space_group_name_H-M   'P 1'
#
loop_
_entity.id
_entity.type
_entity.pdbx_description
1 polymer ?
#
loop_
_entity_poly.entity_id
_entity_poly.type
_entity_poly.pdbx_seq_one_letter_code
_entity_poly.pdbx_strand_id
1 'polypeptide(L)'
;GEGILISSEATELLDFIDEQGQVHVIQKYLEKPLLLEPGHRKFDIRSWVLVDHQYNIYLYREGVLRTSSEPYNSANFQDKTCHLTNHCIQKEYSQNYGRYEEGNEMFFEEFNQYLMDALNTTLEDSILLQIKHIIRSCLMCIEPAISTKHLHYQSFQLFGFDFMVDEELKVWLIEVNGAPACAQKLYAELCQGIVDVAISSVFPLSDTGQKTSQPSSIFIKL
;
A
#
# COMPACT_ATOMS: atom_id res chain seq x y z
N GLY A 1 10.85 8.90 -7.25
CA GLY A 1 10.78 10.28 -6.77
C GLY A 1 10.96 11.25 -7.91
N GLU A 2 11.92 10.96 -8.78
CA GLU A 2 11.99 11.56 -10.12
C GLU A 2 10.77 11.22 -10.99
N GLY A 3 10.49 12.08 -11.97
CA GLY A 3 9.42 11.88 -12.95
C GLY A 3 8.02 12.29 -12.50
N ILE A 4 7.89 13.02 -11.38
CA ILE A 4 6.60 13.52 -10.88
C ILE A 4 6.62 15.05 -10.84
N LEU A 5 5.59 15.65 -11.45
CA LEU A 5 5.25 17.07 -11.36
C LEU A 5 3.85 17.22 -10.75
N ILE A 6 3.72 18.16 -9.81
CA ILE A 6 2.43 18.59 -9.26
C ILE A 6 2.29 20.07 -9.63
N SER A 7 1.25 20.42 -10.38
CA SER A 7 0.97 21.79 -10.80
C SER A 7 -0.53 22.05 -10.87
N SER A 8 -0.91 23.32 -10.67
CA SER A 8 -2.25 23.83 -10.96
C SER A 8 -2.43 24.26 -12.42
N GLU A 9 -1.33 24.37 -13.17
CA GLU A 9 -1.32 24.85 -14.56
C GLU A 9 -1.26 23.67 -15.54
N ALA A 10 -2.30 23.53 -16.37
CA ALA A 10 -2.38 22.44 -17.34
C ALA A 10 -1.23 22.49 -18.37
N THR A 11 -0.80 23.70 -18.75
CA THR A 11 0.30 23.89 -19.71
C THR A 11 1.61 23.35 -19.15
N GLU A 12 1.94 23.62 -17.89
CA GLU A 12 3.16 23.09 -17.26
C GLU A 12 3.17 21.56 -17.22
N LEU A 13 2.01 20.93 -16.98
CA LEU A 13 1.87 19.48 -17.00
C LEU A 13 2.10 18.91 -18.41
N LEU A 14 1.55 19.55 -19.44
CA LEU A 14 1.71 19.10 -20.83
C LEU A 14 3.15 19.28 -21.31
N ASP A 15 3.75 20.44 -21.06
CA ASP A 15 5.15 20.73 -21.43
C ASP A 15 6.10 19.73 -20.74
N PHE A 16 5.89 19.46 -19.45
CA PHE A 16 6.68 18.47 -18.72
C PHE A 16 6.60 17.08 -19.36
N ILE A 17 5.42 16.66 -19.85
CA ILE A 17 5.20 15.36 -20.48
C ILE A 17 5.82 15.32 -21.88
N ASP A 18 5.69 16.39 -22.67
CA ASP A 18 6.24 16.48 -24.03
C ASP A 18 7.77 16.36 -24.04
N GLU A 19 8.43 16.75 -22.95
CA GLU A 19 9.87 16.56 -22.73
C GLU A 19 10.26 15.11 -22.41
N GLN A 20 9.30 14.22 -22.14
CA GLN A 20 9.55 12.82 -21.78
C GLN A 20 9.40 11.86 -22.97
N GLY A 21 10.21 10.79 -22.99
CA GLY A 21 10.15 9.75 -24.03
C GLY A 21 9.15 8.62 -23.78
N GLN A 22 8.28 8.74 -22.79
CA GLN A 22 7.43 7.65 -22.29
C GLN A 22 6.03 8.14 -21.90
N VAL A 23 5.05 7.22 -21.93
CA VAL A 23 3.65 7.52 -21.61
C VAL A 23 3.53 7.98 -20.14
N HIS A 24 2.75 9.03 -19.92
CA HIS A 24 2.43 9.57 -18.61
C HIS A 24 0.92 9.52 -18.33
N VAL A 25 0.58 9.63 -17.06
CA VAL A 25 -0.80 9.82 -16.61
C VAL A 25 -0.92 11.19 -15.94
N ILE A 26 -1.90 11.98 -16.35
CA ILE A 26 -2.35 13.14 -15.58
C ILE A 26 -3.49 12.67 -14.69
N GLN A 27 -3.28 12.75 -13.38
CA GLN A 27 -4.25 12.34 -12.38
C GLN A 27 -4.60 13.55 -11.49
N LYS A 28 -5.88 13.65 -11.09
CA LYS A 28 -6.30 14.66 -10.12
C LYS A 28 -5.50 14.51 -8.82
N TYR A 29 -4.76 15.55 -8.45
CA TYR A 29 -4.09 15.59 -7.15
C TYR A 29 -5.12 15.70 -6.02
N LEU A 30 -4.96 14.90 -4.97
CA LEU A 30 -5.82 14.90 -3.79
C LEU A 30 -5.39 16.06 -2.87
N GLU A 31 -6.09 17.19 -2.98
CA GLU A 31 -5.77 18.46 -2.29
C GLU A 31 -6.10 18.46 -0.79
N LYS A 32 -6.98 17.54 -0.37
CA LYS A 32 -7.46 17.45 1.01
C LYS A 32 -7.19 16.07 1.62
N PRO A 33 -5.90 15.70 1.80
CA PRO A 33 -5.56 14.42 2.40
C PRO A 33 -5.96 14.39 3.88
N LEU A 34 -6.21 13.20 4.41
CA LEU A 34 -6.15 12.99 5.84
C LEU A 34 -4.71 13.26 6.31
N LEU A 35 -4.56 14.07 7.35
CA LEU A 35 -3.27 14.47 7.89
C LEU A 35 -3.09 13.90 9.29
N LEU A 36 -1.92 13.35 9.56
CA LEU A 36 -1.53 12.87 10.88
C LEU A 36 -1.13 14.04 11.77
N GLU A 37 -1.61 14.01 13.02
CA GLU A 37 -1.20 14.90 14.08
C GLU A 37 -0.48 14.14 15.21
N PRO A 38 0.57 14.71 15.82
CA PRO A 38 1.13 16.03 15.55
C PRO A 38 1.96 16.08 14.26
N GLY A 39 1.99 17.26 13.63
CA GLY A 39 2.91 17.60 12.56
C GLY A 39 2.25 17.94 11.24
N HIS A 40 0.92 17.78 11.14
CA HIS A 40 0.14 18.09 9.94
C HIS A 40 0.64 17.35 8.68
N ARG A 41 0.83 16.02 8.78
CA ARG A 41 1.64 15.24 7.81
C ARG A 41 0.81 14.34 6.91
N LYS A 42 1.15 14.33 5.61
CA LYS A 42 0.57 13.41 4.63
C LYS A 42 1.12 11.99 4.81
N PHE A 43 0.35 10.98 4.45
CA PHE A 43 0.79 9.60 4.34
C PHE A 43 0.05 8.89 3.21
N ASP A 44 0.57 7.74 2.81
CA ASP A 44 -0.17 6.76 2.02
C ASP A 44 -0.16 5.41 2.76
N ILE A 45 -1.05 4.48 2.37
CA ILE A 45 -1.14 3.13 2.94
C ILE A 45 -0.69 2.10 1.91
N ARG A 46 0.26 1.25 2.29
CA ARG A 46 0.67 0.04 1.57
C ARG A 46 -0.02 -1.18 2.17
N SER A 47 -0.75 -1.92 1.34
CA SER A 47 -1.28 -3.25 1.65
C SER A 47 -0.63 -4.32 0.77
N TRP A 48 -0.26 -5.46 1.35
CA TRP A 48 0.24 -6.61 0.58
C TRP A 48 -0.88 -7.61 0.32
N VAL A 49 -1.03 -8.01 -0.95
CA VAL A 49 -2.09 -8.92 -1.40
C VAL A 49 -1.47 -10.08 -2.15
N LEU A 50 -1.69 -11.30 -1.67
CA LEU A 50 -1.28 -12.53 -2.33
C LEU A 50 -2.47 -13.12 -3.08
N VAL A 51 -2.29 -13.41 -4.37
CA VAL A 51 -3.25 -14.19 -5.17
C VAL A 51 -2.63 -15.53 -5.47
N ASP A 52 -3.28 -16.62 -5.04
CA ASP A 52 -2.78 -17.99 -5.25
C ASP A 52 -3.21 -18.59 -6.60
N HIS A 53 -2.80 -19.84 -6.84
CA HIS A 53 -3.13 -20.58 -8.07
C HIS A 53 -4.62 -20.96 -8.23
N GLN A 54 -5.42 -20.90 -7.17
CA GLN A 54 -6.88 -21.01 -7.24
C GLN A 54 -7.56 -19.66 -7.46
N TYR A 55 -6.79 -18.57 -7.55
CA TYR A 55 -7.30 -17.21 -7.56
C TYR A 55 -7.93 -16.78 -6.23
N ASN A 56 -7.59 -17.45 -5.13
CA ASN A 56 -7.96 -16.94 -3.80
C ASN A 56 -7.17 -15.66 -3.52
N ILE A 57 -7.87 -14.62 -3.06
CA ILE A 57 -7.29 -13.32 -2.74
C ILE A 57 -7.04 -13.24 -1.24
N TYR A 58 -5.79 -13.00 -0.85
CA TYR A 58 -5.35 -12.94 0.53
C TYR A 58 -4.75 -11.57 0.84
N LEU A 59 -5.44 -10.76 1.63
CA LEU A 59 -4.91 -9.51 2.17
C LEU A 59 -4.09 -9.81 3.41
N TYR A 60 -2.83 -9.38 3.45
CA TYR A 60 -2.00 -9.49 4.64
C TYR A 60 -2.55 -8.62 5.77
N ARG A 61 -2.61 -9.15 7.00
CA ARG A 61 -3.19 -8.44 8.16
C ARG A 61 -2.45 -7.17 8.51
N GLU A 62 -1.13 -7.18 8.34
CA GLU A 62 -0.30 -6.00 8.55
C GLU A 62 -0.21 -5.17 7.27
N GLY A 63 -0.38 -3.87 7.42
CA GLY A 63 -0.04 -2.87 6.42
C GLY A 63 0.87 -1.82 7.04
N VAL A 64 1.40 -0.94 6.20
CA VAL A 64 2.28 0.15 6.63
C VAL A 64 1.80 1.46 6.03
N LEU A 65 1.76 2.48 6.86
CA LEU A 65 1.64 3.86 6.44
C LEU A 65 3.05 4.37 6.15
N ARG A 66 3.27 4.86 4.93
CA ARG A 66 4.50 5.56 4.55
C ARG A 66 4.24 7.05 4.73
N THR A 67 4.88 7.65 5.72
CA THR A 67 4.55 9.00 6.15
C THR A 67 5.51 10.04 5.58
N SER A 68 4.99 11.23 5.31
CA SER A 68 5.81 12.43 5.24
C SER A 68 6.25 12.80 6.65
N SER A 69 7.48 13.25 6.82
CA SER A 69 7.96 13.87 8.06
C SER A 69 7.92 15.40 8.03
N GLU A 70 7.55 15.99 6.89
CA GLU A 70 7.36 17.43 6.74
C GLU A 70 5.88 17.83 6.79
N PRO A 71 5.53 18.99 7.39
CA PRO A 71 4.16 19.51 7.40
C PRO A 71 3.64 19.75 5.98
N TYR A 72 2.42 19.30 5.72
CA TYR A 72 1.74 19.46 4.44
C TYR A 72 1.47 20.94 4.17
N ASN A 73 1.84 21.40 2.97
CA ASN A 73 1.66 22.79 2.55
C ASN A 73 0.98 22.86 1.18
N SER A 74 -0.34 23.05 1.16
CA SER A 74 -1.11 23.19 -0.08
C SER A 74 -0.79 24.46 -0.89
N ALA A 75 -0.07 25.43 -0.32
CA ALA A 75 0.30 26.66 -1.02
C ALA A 75 1.59 26.53 -1.85
N ASN A 76 2.36 25.44 -1.69
CA ASN A 76 3.63 25.28 -2.39
C ASN A 76 3.88 23.85 -2.87
N PHE A 77 3.51 23.57 -4.13
CA PHE A 77 3.75 22.28 -4.77
C PHE A 77 5.18 22.10 -5.33
N GLN A 78 6.03 23.14 -5.30
CA GLN A 78 7.42 23.03 -5.76
C GLN A 78 8.27 22.21 -4.78
N ASP A 79 8.03 22.37 -3.47
CA ASP A 79 8.64 21.50 -2.47
C ASP A 79 7.86 20.19 -2.37
N LYS A 80 8.29 19.22 -3.18
CA LYS A 80 7.68 17.90 -3.25
C LYS A 80 7.83 17.08 -1.97
N THR A 81 8.69 17.47 -1.03
CA THR A 81 9.01 16.67 0.17
C THR A 81 7.79 16.47 1.07
N CYS A 82 6.94 17.49 1.27
CA CYS A 82 5.71 17.32 2.05
C CYS A 82 4.56 16.65 1.27
N HIS A 83 4.69 16.53 -0.06
CA HIS A 83 3.64 16.02 -0.94
C HIS A 83 3.85 14.57 -1.39
N LEU A 84 5.10 14.08 -1.39
CA LEU A 84 5.48 12.74 -1.83
C LEU A 84 5.98 11.91 -0.65
N THR A 85 5.24 10.86 -0.34
CA THR A 85 5.43 9.97 0.82
C THR A 85 6.39 8.80 0.53
N ASN A 86 7.00 8.76 -0.66
CA ASN A 86 7.95 7.71 -1.00
C ASN A 86 9.12 7.71 0.00
N HIS A 87 9.38 6.56 0.63
CA HIS A 87 10.44 6.39 1.62
C HIS A 87 11.81 6.92 1.15
N CYS A 88 12.21 6.69 -0.10
CA CYS A 88 13.47 7.21 -0.63
C CYS A 88 13.53 8.75 -0.64
N ILE A 89 12.43 9.42 -1.01
CA ILE A 89 12.35 10.89 -1.04
C ILE A 89 12.43 11.44 0.38
N GLN A 90 11.68 10.85 1.31
CA GLN A 90 11.68 11.28 2.70
C GLN A 90 13.08 11.12 3.31
N LYS A 91 13.72 9.96 3.11
CA LYS A 91 15.06 9.69 3.63
C LYS A 91 16.15 10.61 3.04
N GLU A 92 15.99 11.04 1.79
CA GLU A 92 16.97 11.86 1.09
C GLU A 92 16.80 13.35 1.36
N TYR A 93 15.56 13.85 1.37
CA TYR A 93 15.27 15.29 1.36
C TYR A 93 14.64 15.83 2.65
N SER A 94 13.94 15.00 3.44
CA SER A 94 13.33 15.47 4.69
C SER A 94 14.38 15.64 5.78
N GLN A 95 14.41 16.81 6.40
CA GLN A 95 15.26 17.07 7.58
C GLN A 95 14.68 16.43 8.84
N ASN A 96 13.40 16.08 8.82
CA ASN A 96 12.66 15.48 9.92
C ASN A 96 12.48 13.96 9.78
N TYR A 97 13.19 13.30 8.85
CA TYR A 97 13.06 11.87 8.64
C TYR A 97 13.29 11.06 9.93
N GLY A 98 12.36 10.17 10.26
CA GLY A 98 12.38 9.35 11.47
C GLY A 98 12.02 10.08 12.76
N ARG A 99 11.54 11.33 12.69
CA ARG A 99 11.22 12.14 13.87
C ARG A 99 10.03 11.63 14.69
N TYR A 100 9.01 11.11 14.01
CA TYR A 100 7.73 10.74 14.63
C TYR A 100 7.63 9.23 14.81
N GLU A 101 7.99 8.48 13.78
CA GLU A 101 8.04 7.02 13.76
C GLU A 101 9.32 6.55 13.06
N GLU A 102 9.84 5.38 13.45
CA GLU A 102 11.08 4.85 12.90
C GLU A 102 10.95 4.66 11.38
N GLY A 103 11.85 5.29 10.63
CA GLY A 103 11.89 5.16 9.17
C GLY A 103 10.68 5.74 8.43
N ASN A 104 9.88 6.60 9.07
CA ASN A 104 8.61 7.09 8.53
C ASN A 104 7.62 5.95 8.20
N GLU A 105 7.66 4.87 8.98
CA GLU A 105 6.77 3.72 8.87
C GLU A 105 5.89 3.60 10.12
N MET A 106 4.61 3.98 10.00
CA MET A 106 3.61 3.77 11.05
C MET A 106 2.79 2.51 10.70
N PHE A 107 2.56 1.64 11.67
CA PHE A 107 1.88 0.36 11.42
C PHE A 107 0.44 0.36 11.91
N PHE A 108 -0.34 -0.64 11.48
CA PHE A 108 -1.78 -0.68 11.69
C PHE A 108 -2.21 -0.62 13.15
N GLU A 109 -1.46 -1.22 14.08
CA GLU A 109 -1.76 -1.13 15.51
C GLU A 109 -1.73 0.33 16.01
N GLU A 110 -0.65 1.04 15.72
CA GLU A 110 -0.48 2.46 16.09
C GLU A 110 -1.48 3.36 15.36
N PHE A 111 -1.68 3.14 14.06
CA PHE A 111 -2.63 3.95 13.29
C PHE A 111 -4.08 3.71 13.71
N ASN A 112 -4.45 2.49 14.06
CA ASN A 112 -5.76 2.21 14.63
C ASN A 112 -5.95 2.92 15.96
N GLN A 113 -4.94 2.93 16.83
CA GLN A 113 -4.98 3.69 18.08
C GLN A 113 -5.15 5.20 17.82
N TYR A 114 -4.41 5.75 16.86
CA TYR A 114 -4.57 7.14 16.44
C TYR A 114 -6.00 7.46 15.98
N LEU A 115 -6.60 6.61 15.14
CA LEU A 115 -7.98 6.81 14.67
C LEU A 115 -9.00 6.75 15.81
N MET A 116 -8.80 5.86 16.78
CA MET A 116 -9.68 5.76 17.96
C MET A 116 -9.59 7.03 18.82
N ASP A 117 -8.38 7.51 19.08
CA ASP A 117 -8.16 8.65 19.97
C ASP A 117 -8.52 9.99 19.31
N ALA A 118 -8.14 10.19 18.04
CA ALA A 118 -8.29 11.47 17.35
C ALA A 118 -9.65 11.63 16.65
N LEU A 119 -10.23 10.54 16.13
CA LEU A 119 -11.40 10.57 15.26
C LEU A 119 -12.56 9.70 15.76
N ASN A 120 -12.41 9.03 16.91
CA ASN A 120 -13.42 8.15 17.50
C ASN A 120 -13.95 7.10 16.51
N THR A 121 -13.04 6.49 15.75
CA THR A 121 -13.33 5.44 14.75
C THR A 121 -12.23 4.38 14.74
N THR A 122 -12.43 3.28 14.04
CA THR A 122 -11.44 2.21 13.90
C THR A 122 -10.86 2.16 12.49
N LEU A 123 -9.66 1.60 12.36
CA LEU A 123 -9.03 1.32 11.06
C LEU A 123 -9.91 0.38 10.21
N GLU A 124 -10.56 -0.60 10.84
CA GLU A 124 -11.44 -1.55 10.17
C GLU A 124 -12.64 -0.84 9.52
N ASP A 125 -13.39 -0.07 10.32
CA ASP A 125 -14.65 0.54 9.88
C ASP A 125 -14.44 1.71 8.92
N SER A 126 -13.43 2.55 9.17
CA SER A 126 -13.21 3.76 8.39
C SER A 126 -12.47 3.50 7.08
N ILE A 127 -11.51 2.56 7.05
CA ILE A 127 -10.54 2.45 5.95
C ILE A 127 -10.50 1.03 5.36
N LEU A 128 -10.30 -0.02 6.18
CA LEU A 128 -10.05 -1.37 5.64
C LEU A 128 -11.24 -1.95 4.89
N LEU A 129 -12.48 -1.64 5.26
CA LEU A 129 -13.66 -2.06 4.48
C LEU A 129 -13.57 -1.57 3.02
N GLN A 130 -13.15 -0.33 2.81
CA GLN A 130 -12.96 0.25 1.47
C GLN A 130 -11.75 -0.37 0.75
N ILE A 131 -10.61 -0.55 1.45
CA ILE A 131 -9.42 -1.22 0.90
C ILE A 131 -9.76 -2.64 0.40
N LYS A 132 -10.45 -3.44 1.23
CA LYS A 132 -10.87 -4.81 0.88
C LYS A 132 -11.79 -4.82 -0.33
N HIS A 133 -12.74 -3.87 -0.39
CA HIS A 133 -13.64 -3.71 -1.54
C HIS A 133 -12.88 -3.37 -2.83
N ILE A 134 -11.94 -2.43 -2.77
CA ILE A 134 -11.14 -2.01 -3.93
C ILE A 134 -10.28 -3.17 -4.44
N ILE A 135 -9.55 -3.85 -3.54
CA ILE A 135 -8.69 -4.99 -3.90
C ILE A 135 -9.49 -6.07 -4.61
N ARG A 136 -10.63 -6.49 -4.03
CA ARG A 136 -11.53 -7.47 -4.66
C ARG A 136 -12.02 -6.99 -6.02
N SER A 137 -12.48 -5.75 -6.11
CA SER A 137 -12.99 -5.20 -7.37
C SER A 137 -11.94 -5.21 -8.47
N CYS A 138 -10.71 -4.79 -8.18
CA CYS A 138 -9.60 -4.80 -9.14
C CYS A 138 -9.25 -6.21 -9.61
N LEU A 139 -9.07 -7.15 -8.68
CA LEU A 139 -8.59 -8.50 -9.00
C LEU A 139 -9.69 -9.37 -9.64
N MET A 140 -10.93 -9.29 -9.16
CA MET A 140 -12.05 -10.01 -9.78
C MET A 140 -12.34 -9.52 -11.20
N CYS A 141 -12.09 -8.23 -11.49
CA CYS A 141 -12.27 -7.67 -12.84
C CYS A 141 -11.34 -8.34 -13.87
N ILE A 142 -10.09 -8.64 -13.47
CA ILE A 142 -9.10 -9.21 -14.37
C ILE A 142 -9.03 -10.75 -14.32
N GLU A 143 -9.71 -11.40 -13.37
CA GLU A 143 -9.69 -12.87 -13.20
C GLU A 143 -9.88 -13.65 -14.51
N PRO A 144 -10.89 -13.37 -15.35
CA PRO A 144 -11.10 -14.15 -16.58
C PRO A 144 -9.96 -14.03 -17.58
N ALA A 145 -9.19 -12.95 -17.50
CA ALA A 145 -8.07 -12.68 -18.41
C ALA A 145 -6.76 -13.31 -17.95
N ILE A 146 -6.57 -13.53 -16.63
CA ILE A 146 -5.28 -13.95 -16.07
C ILE A 146 -5.32 -15.26 -15.25
N SER A 147 -6.50 -15.82 -14.97
CA SER A 147 -6.62 -17.05 -14.18
C SER A 147 -5.93 -18.25 -14.86
N THR A 148 -5.17 -19.02 -14.08
CA THR A 148 -4.44 -20.20 -14.55
C THR A 148 -5.15 -21.52 -14.28
N LYS A 149 -6.41 -21.48 -13.81
CA LYS A 149 -7.17 -22.66 -13.34
C LYS A 149 -7.20 -23.83 -14.32
N HIS A 150 -7.18 -23.56 -15.63
CA HIS A 150 -7.25 -24.56 -16.69
C HIS A 150 -6.00 -24.58 -17.59
N LEU A 151 -4.90 -23.96 -17.15
CA LEU A 151 -3.64 -23.95 -17.89
C LEU A 151 -2.74 -25.13 -17.51
N HIS A 152 -1.75 -25.38 -18.36
CA HIS A 152 -0.73 -26.42 -18.16
C HIS A 152 0.34 -26.03 -17.12
N TYR A 153 0.27 -24.79 -16.61
CA TYR A 153 1.06 -24.27 -15.50
C TYR A 153 0.15 -23.51 -14.55
N GLN A 154 0.65 -23.18 -13.36
CA GLN A 154 -0.07 -22.43 -12.35
C GLN A 154 0.73 -21.18 -11.96
N SER A 155 0.04 -20.12 -11.54
CA SER A 155 0.67 -18.87 -11.08
C SER A 155 0.17 -18.47 -9.70
N PHE A 156 1.04 -17.84 -8.92
CA PHE A 156 0.65 -17.00 -7.80
C PHE A 156 1.43 -15.68 -7.91
N GLN A 157 0.91 -14.60 -7.34
CA GLN A 157 1.63 -13.33 -7.35
C GLN A 157 1.33 -12.51 -6.10
N LEU A 158 2.37 -11.86 -5.58
CA LEU A 158 2.28 -10.87 -4.51
C LEU A 158 2.19 -9.47 -5.13
N PHE A 159 1.20 -8.70 -4.71
CA PHE A 159 0.96 -7.31 -5.11
C PHE A 159 1.10 -6.37 -3.92
N GLY A 160 1.56 -5.15 -4.20
CA GLY A 160 1.48 -4.03 -3.25
C GLY A 160 0.43 -3.04 -3.74
N PHE A 161 -0.63 -2.85 -2.98
CA PHE A 161 -1.65 -1.83 -3.28
C PHE A 161 -1.37 -0.58 -2.47
N ASP A 162 -1.38 0.57 -3.16
CA ASP A 162 -1.09 1.88 -2.57
C ASP A 162 -2.35 2.74 -2.54
N PHE A 163 -2.69 3.24 -1.36
CA PHE A 163 -3.90 4.02 -1.13
C PHE A 163 -3.60 5.38 -0.51
N MET A 164 -4.41 6.37 -0.88
CA MET A 164 -4.54 7.63 -0.14
C MET A 164 -5.87 7.64 0.62
N VAL A 165 -5.92 8.40 1.71
CA VAL A 165 -7.14 8.68 2.47
C VAL A 165 -7.36 10.19 2.48
N ASP A 166 -8.57 10.66 2.22
CA ASP A 166 -8.92 12.08 2.32
C ASP A 166 -9.47 12.47 3.70
N GLU A 167 -9.68 13.77 3.91
CA GLU A 167 -10.18 14.31 5.19
C GLU A 167 -11.55 13.76 5.61
N GLU A 168 -12.32 13.18 4.69
CA GLU A 168 -13.63 12.55 4.92
C GLU A 168 -13.52 11.04 5.17
N LEU A 169 -12.31 10.51 5.35
CA LEU A 169 -12.00 9.08 5.51
C LEU A 169 -12.37 8.23 4.30
N LYS A 170 -12.45 8.82 3.11
CA LYS A 170 -12.63 8.06 1.87
C LYS A 170 -11.28 7.59 1.34
N VAL A 171 -11.24 6.32 0.95
CA VAL A 171 -10.05 5.65 0.43
C VAL A 171 -9.98 5.75 -1.10
N TRP A 172 -8.80 6.08 -1.61
CA TRP A 172 -8.51 6.22 -3.03
C TRP A 172 -7.35 5.31 -3.41
N LEU A 173 -7.54 4.45 -4.41
CA LEU A 173 -6.45 3.68 -5.01
C LEU A 173 -5.54 4.61 -5.82
N ILE A 174 -4.23 4.54 -5.59
CA ILE A 174 -3.23 5.29 -6.34
C ILE A 174 -2.59 4.39 -7.40
N GLU A 175 -2.04 3.25 -6.98
CA GLU A 175 -1.39 2.31 -7.88
C GLU A 175 -1.38 0.88 -7.31
N VAL A 176 -1.02 -0.08 -8.18
CA VAL A 176 -0.79 -1.48 -7.82
C VAL A 176 0.59 -1.88 -8.33
N ASN A 177 1.50 -2.21 -7.41
CA ASN A 177 2.83 -2.70 -7.73
C ASN A 177 2.82 -4.22 -7.92
N GLY A 178 3.26 -4.68 -9.10
CA GLY A 178 3.38 -6.12 -9.41
C GLY A 178 4.60 -6.82 -8.81
N ALA A 179 5.54 -6.06 -8.22
CA ALA A 179 6.75 -6.58 -7.59
C ALA A 179 7.09 -5.74 -6.32
N PRO A 180 6.28 -5.84 -5.26
CA PRO A 180 6.46 -5.01 -4.07
C PRO A 180 7.65 -5.48 -3.22
N ALA A 181 8.35 -4.54 -2.59
CA ALA A 181 9.16 -4.82 -1.41
C ALA A 181 8.26 -4.90 -0.14
N CYS A 182 8.83 -5.39 0.97
CA CYS A 182 8.15 -5.45 2.27
C CYS A 182 8.85 -4.52 3.27
N ALA A 183 8.14 -4.08 4.32
CA ALA A 183 8.78 -3.39 5.44
C ALA A 183 9.71 -4.36 6.18
N GLN A 184 10.86 -3.87 6.65
CA GLN A 184 11.94 -4.72 7.18
C GLN A 184 11.43 -5.69 8.28
N LYS A 185 10.58 -5.19 9.18
CA LYS A 185 10.04 -5.96 10.31
C LYS A 185 9.00 -7.02 9.93
N LEU A 186 8.39 -6.90 8.74
CA LEU A 186 7.30 -7.75 8.28
C LEU A 186 7.75 -8.89 7.35
N TYR A 187 9.01 -8.87 6.88
CA TYR A 187 9.53 -9.87 5.94
C TYR A 187 9.37 -11.30 6.42
N ALA A 188 9.79 -11.60 7.65
CA ALA A 188 9.82 -12.98 8.14
C ALA A 188 8.42 -13.61 8.13
N GLU A 189 7.42 -12.88 8.62
CA GLU A 189 6.04 -13.34 8.68
C GLU A 189 5.40 -13.42 7.30
N LEU A 190 5.51 -12.37 6.47
CA LEU A 190 4.91 -12.35 5.13
C LEU A 190 5.53 -13.43 4.22
N CYS A 191 6.85 -13.59 4.22
CA CYS A 191 7.52 -14.60 3.41
C CYS A 191 7.14 -16.02 3.85
N GLN A 192 7.02 -16.28 5.15
CA GLN A 192 6.54 -17.58 5.64
C GLN A 192 5.10 -17.84 5.18
N GLY A 193 4.21 -16.84 5.27
CA GLY A 193 2.84 -16.99 4.78
C GLY A 193 2.75 -17.24 3.27
N ILE A 194 3.64 -16.66 2.46
CA ILE A 194 3.73 -16.97 1.02
C ILE A 194 4.10 -18.44 0.82
N VAL A 195 5.06 -18.97 1.58
CA VAL A 195 5.41 -20.39 1.54
C VAL A 195 4.20 -21.24 1.90
N ASP A 196 3.53 -20.93 3.01
CA ASP A 196 2.42 -21.73 3.53
C ASP A 196 1.20 -21.74 2.58
N VAL A 197 0.83 -20.57 2.06
CA VAL A 197 -0.42 -20.39 1.30
C VAL A 197 -0.24 -20.62 -0.19
N ALA A 198 0.84 -20.16 -0.80
CA ALA A 198 1.02 -20.20 -2.25
C ALA A 198 1.93 -21.33 -2.75
N ILE A 199 2.89 -21.79 -1.94
CA ILE A 199 3.87 -22.80 -2.37
C ILE A 199 3.50 -24.18 -1.83
N SER A 200 3.39 -24.33 -0.51
CA SER A 200 3.11 -25.61 0.15
C SER A 200 1.70 -26.13 -0.12
N SER A 201 0.77 -25.27 -0.55
CA SER A 201 -0.55 -25.67 -1.04
C SER A 201 -0.50 -26.47 -2.35
N VAL A 202 0.53 -26.25 -3.18
CA VAL A 202 0.80 -27.00 -4.43
C VAL A 202 1.80 -28.13 -4.19
N PHE A 203 2.83 -27.85 -3.38
CA PHE A 203 3.95 -28.75 -3.10
C PHE A 203 4.04 -29.02 -1.59
N PRO A 204 3.23 -29.95 -1.05
CA PRO A 204 3.20 -30.22 0.38
C PRO A 204 4.57 -30.62 0.93
N LEU A 205 4.93 -30.06 2.09
CA LEU A 205 6.14 -30.46 2.80
C LEU A 205 6.03 -31.92 3.26
N SER A 206 7.16 -32.62 3.29
CA SER A 206 7.22 -33.98 3.82
C SER A 206 6.84 -33.99 5.30
N ASP A 207 5.91 -34.86 5.69
CA ASP A 207 5.31 -34.91 7.02
C ASP A 207 6.38 -35.22 8.08
N THR A 208 6.92 -34.18 8.73
CA THR A 208 7.93 -34.31 9.80
C THR A 208 7.27 -34.43 11.17
N GLY A 209 6.17 -35.19 11.29
CA GLY A 209 5.66 -35.71 12.56
C GLY A 209 5.29 -34.72 13.68
N GLN A 210 5.42 -33.42 13.47
CA GLN A 210 5.06 -32.39 14.44
C GLN A 210 3.82 -31.66 13.94
N LYS A 211 2.64 -32.16 14.33
CA LYS A 211 1.40 -31.39 14.28
C LYS A 211 1.50 -30.25 15.30
N THR A 212 2.18 -29.17 14.94
CA THR A 212 1.99 -27.88 15.61
C THR A 212 0.57 -27.41 15.29
N SER A 213 -0.16 -26.95 16.30
CA SER A 213 -1.46 -26.29 16.17
C SER A 213 -1.44 -25.33 14.99
N GLN A 214 -2.43 -25.40 14.09
CA GLN A 214 -2.54 -24.46 12.96
C GLN A 214 -2.48 -23.04 13.51
N PRO A 215 -1.41 -22.26 13.25
CA PRO A 215 -1.38 -20.87 13.65
C PRO A 215 -2.54 -20.15 12.94
N SER A 216 -3.12 -19.15 13.61
CA SER A 216 -4.09 -18.26 12.99
C SER A 216 -3.50 -17.66 11.72
N SER A 217 -4.20 -17.77 10.59
CA SER A 217 -3.74 -17.22 9.31
C SER A 217 -3.40 -15.74 9.44
N ILE A 218 -2.19 -15.39 9.00
CA ILE A 218 -1.70 -14.00 8.89
C ILE A 218 -2.41 -13.21 7.77
N PHE A 219 -3.16 -13.91 6.92
CA PHE A 219 -3.97 -13.31 5.87
C PHE A 219 -5.45 -13.30 6.22
N ILE A 220 -6.12 -12.25 5.73
CA ILE A 220 -7.57 -12.13 5.60
C ILE A 220 -7.91 -12.61 4.19
N LYS A 221 -8.66 -13.70 4.08
CA LYS A 221 -9.18 -14.16 2.79
C LYS A 221 -10.34 -13.25 2.38
N LEU A 222 -10.22 -12.63 1.21
CA LEU A 222 -11.19 -11.66 0.70
C LEU A 222 -12.26 -12.32 -0.14
#